data_AF-A0A151BQE5-F1
#
_entry.id   AF-A0A151BQE5-F1
#
_cell.length_a   1.000
_cell.length_b   1.000
_cell.length_c   1.000
_cell.angle_alpha   90.00
_cell.angle_beta   90.00
_cell.angle_gamma   90.00
#
_symmetry.space_group_name_H-M   'P 1'
#
loop_
_entity.id
_entity.type
_entity.pdbx_description
1 polymer ?
#
loop_
_entity_poly.entity_id
_entity_poly.type
_entity_poly.pdbx_seq_one_letter_code
_entity_poly.pdbx_strand_id
1 'polypeptide(L)'
;MEAGDSFVGYGTIGDFVKLENLSEDERSMCRRMGWRGAIIFENLFKFDPPLPIKETILRYSKAKGKYLHGFSLLSEEVDSILNRAEELCKIYKV
;
A
#
# COMPACT_ATOMS: atom_id res chain seq x y z
N MET A 1 -24.49 3.18 -2.99
CA MET A 1 -23.40 3.94 -2.36
C MET A 1 -22.11 3.32 -2.82
N GLU A 2 -21.23 4.08 -3.46
CA GLU A 2 -19.88 3.61 -3.77
C GLU A 2 -19.10 3.33 -2.48
N ALA A 3 -18.23 2.32 -2.48
CA ALA A 3 -17.56 1.83 -1.28
C ALA A 3 -16.60 2.83 -0.61
N GLY A 4 -16.25 3.92 -1.31
CA GLY A 4 -15.30 4.94 -0.84
C GLY A 4 -13.86 4.44 -0.84
N ASP A 5 -12.99 5.14 -0.10
CA ASP A 5 -11.57 4.75 0.06
C ASP A 5 -11.47 3.30 0.56
N SER A 6 -10.66 2.50 -0.13
CA SER A 6 -10.52 1.05 0.11
C SER A 6 -9.07 0.62 -0.03
N PHE A 7 -8.66 -0.38 0.75
CA PHE A 7 -7.44 -1.13 0.52
C PHE A 7 -7.63 -2.08 -0.65
N VAL A 8 -6.75 -1.99 -1.65
CA VAL A 8 -6.79 -2.87 -2.83
C VAL A 8 -5.86 -4.07 -2.71
N GLY A 9 -5.02 -4.10 -1.67
CA GLY A 9 -3.98 -5.11 -1.48
C GLY A 9 -2.90 -4.64 -0.52
N TYR A 10 -1.86 -5.45 -0.37
CA TYR A 10 -0.64 -5.13 0.38
C TYR A 10 0.58 -5.75 -0.29
N GLY A 11 1.77 -5.27 0.06
CA GLY A 11 3.03 -5.86 -0.38
C GLY A 11 4.11 -5.75 0.68
N THR A 12 5.08 -6.64 0.64
CA THR A 12 6.28 -6.58 1.49
C THR A 12 7.41 -5.97 0.69
N ILE A 13 8.12 -5.01 1.28
CA ILE A 13 9.30 -4.38 0.67
C ILE A 13 10.46 -5.36 0.83
N GLY A 14 11.06 -5.78 -0.29
CA GLY A 14 12.27 -6.59 -0.30
C GLY A 14 13.54 -5.74 -0.33
N ASP A 15 13.53 -4.64 -1.10
CA ASP A 15 14.69 -3.76 -1.23
C ASP A 15 14.29 -2.32 -1.60
N PHE A 16 15.24 -1.40 -1.44
CA PHE A 16 15.18 -0.03 -1.95
C PHE A 16 16.42 0.28 -2.78
N VAL A 17 16.22 0.41 -4.10
CA VAL A 17 17.30 0.74 -5.03
C VAL A 17 17.47 2.26 -5.07
N LYS A 18 18.64 2.73 -4.60
CA LYS A 18 18.99 4.15 -4.63
C LYS A 18 19.13 4.67 -6.06
N LEU A 19 18.88 5.97 -6.23
CA LEU A 19 18.93 6.66 -7.52
C LEU A 19 20.20 6.38 -8.34
N GLU A 20 21.38 6.36 -7.69
CA GLU A 20 22.66 6.09 -8.34
C GLU A 20 22.83 4.67 -8.89
N ASN A 21 21.98 3.73 -8.49
CA ASN A 21 22.02 2.32 -8.88
C ASN A 21 20.91 1.95 -9.88
N LEU A 22 20.01 2.88 -10.19
CA LEU A 22 18.95 2.67 -11.19
C LEU A 22 19.48 2.76 -12.63
N SER A 23 18.78 2.13 -13.57
CA SER A 23 18.98 2.35 -15.01
C SER A 23 18.78 3.82 -15.37
N GLU A 24 19.32 4.28 -16.52
CA GLU A 24 19.21 5.70 -16.90
C GLU A 24 17.75 6.15 -17.08
N ASP A 25 16.90 5.28 -17.64
CA ASP A 25 15.48 5.58 -17.85
C ASP A 25 14.73 5.74 -16.52
N GLU A 26 14.91 4.80 -15.58
CA GLU A 26 14.30 4.85 -14.26
C GLU A 26 14.84 6.04 -13.44
N ARG A 27 16.15 6.29 -13.53
CA ARG A 27 16.81 7.42 -12.86
C ARG A 27 16.29 8.75 -13.38
N SER A 28 16.12 8.89 -14.69
CA SER A 28 15.53 10.07 -15.33
C SER A 28 14.09 10.29 -14.86
N MET A 29 13.29 9.22 -14.80
CA MET A 29 11.94 9.27 -14.25
C MET A 29 11.93 9.71 -12.78
N CYS A 30 12.75 9.09 -11.93
CA CYS A 30 12.83 9.45 -10.51
C CYS A 30 13.24 10.91 -10.32
N ARG A 31 14.23 11.42 -11.07
CA ARG A 31 14.63 12.84 -11.03
C ARG A 31 13.49 13.76 -11.42
N ARG A 32 12.79 13.47 -12.53
CA ARG A 32 11.64 14.26 -12.99
C ARG A 32 10.53 14.33 -11.94
N MET A 33 10.33 13.25 -11.19
CA MET A 33 9.30 13.14 -10.15
C MET A 33 9.79 13.58 -8.76
N GLY A 34 11.07 13.92 -8.59
CA GLY A 34 11.67 14.23 -7.29
C GLY A 34 11.80 13.03 -6.33
N TRP A 35 11.81 11.81 -6.86
CA TRP A 35 11.96 10.58 -6.09
C TRP A 35 13.43 10.21 -5.85
N ARG A 36 13.68 9.52 -4.73
CA ARG A 36 15.04 9.17 -4.28
C ARG A 36 15.53 7.81 -4.76
N GLY A 37 14.68 7.02 -5.39
CA GLY A 37 14.95 5.63 -5.75
C GLY A 37 13.66 4.84 -5.98
N ALA A 38 13.78 3.53 -6.11
CA ALA A 38 12.68 2.60 -6.34
C ALA A 38 12.51 1.63 -5.16
N ILE A 39 11.26 1.37 -4.78
CA ILE A 39 10.90 0.30 -3.85
C ILE A 39 10.70 -0.98 -4.66
N ILE A 40 11.39 -2.04 -4.27
CA ILE A 40 11.23 -3.37 -4.84
C ILE A 40 10.37 -4.19 -3.88
N PHE A 41 9.18 -4.60 -4.34
CA PHE A 41 8.34 -5.51 -3.58
C PHE A 41 8.85 -6.95 -3.73
N GLU A 42 9.00 -7.64 -2.60
CA GLU A 42 9.28 -9.07 -2.58
C GLU A 42 8.00 -9.88 -2.83
N ASN A 43 6.90 -9.44 -2.22
CA ASN A 43 5.59 -10.01 -2.41
C ASN A 43 4.56 -8.90 -2.61
N LEU A 44 3.58 -9.18 -3.47
CA LEU A 44 2.43 -8.31 -3.70
C LEU A 44 1.17 -9.16 -3.69
N PHE A 45 0.17 -8.72 -2.95
CA PHE A 45 -1.10 -9.41 -2.78
C PHE A 45 -2.23 -8.44 -3.09
N LYS A 46 -3.24 -8.91 -3.84
CA LYS A 46 -4.42 -8.13 -4.19
C LYS A 46 -5.65 -8.67 -3.47
N PHE A 47 -6.53 -7.75 -3.10
CA PHE A 47 -7.82 -8.03 -2.47
C PHE A 47 -8.95 -7.95 -3.51
N ASP A 48 -9.82 -8.94 -3.54
CA ASP A 48 -11.04 -8.94 -4.36
C ASP A 48 -12.26 -9.48 -3.58
N PRO A 49 -13.27 -8.64 -3.29
CA PRO A 49 -13.32 -7.20 -3.60
C PRO A 49 -12.31 -6.38 -2.77
N PRO A 50 -12.01 -5.12 -3.13
CA PRO A 50 -11.22 -4.22 -2.28
C PRO A 50 -11.85 -4.09 -0.87
N LEU A 51 -11.02 -4.02 0.17
CA LEU A 51 -11.45 -3.89 1.56
C LEU A 51 -11.77 -2.41 1.88
N PRO A 52 -13.04 -2.05 2.12
CA PRO A 52 -13.38 -0.66 2.40
C PRO A 52 -12.79 -0.21 3.74
N ILE A 53 -12.24 1.01 3.81
CA ILE A 53 -11.62 1.53 5.06
C ILE A 53 -12.60 1.53 6.22
N LYS A 54 -13.90 1.75 5.95
CA LYS A 54 -14.98 1.73 6.97
C LYS A 54 -15.15 0.38 7.66
N GLU A 55 -14.69 -0.72 7.05
CA GLU A 55 -14.72 -2.07 7.61
C GLU A 55 -13.52 -2.37 8.50
N THR A 56 -12.57 -1.43 8.62
CA THR A 56 -11.32 -1.57 9.37
C THR A 56 -11.30 -0.68 10.61
N ILE A 57 -10.28 -0.84 11.45
CA ILE A 57 -9.99 0.04 12.58
C ILE A 57 -9.83 1.52 12.18
N LEU A 58 -9.46 1.78 10.92
CA LEU A 58 -9.29 3.14 10.40
C LEU A 58 -10.62 3.84 10.07
N ARG A 59 -11.78 3.20 10.29
CA ARG A 59 -13.09 3.84 10.12
C ARG A 59 -13.22 5.15 10.89
N TYR A 60 -12.62 5.20 12.09
CA TYR A 60 -12.62 6.37 12.97
C TYR A 60 -11.43 7.31 12.76
N SER A 61 -10.48 6.94 11.89
CA SER A 61 -9.36 7.81 11.57
C SER A 61 -9.86 9.06 10.85
N LYS A 62 -9.32 10.21 11.27
CA LYS A 62 -9.54 11.49 10.58
C LYS A 62 -8.78 11.57 9.25
N ALA A 63 -7.81 10.68 9.02
CA ALA A 63 -7.10 10.60 7.75
C ALA A 63 -8.04 10.05 6.67
N LYS A 64 -8.16 10.78 5.55
CA LYS A 64 -8.98 10.43 4.38
C LYS A 64 -8.24 10.83 3.10
N GLY A 65 -8.47 10.09 2.01
CA GLY A 65 -7.85 10.36 0.72
C GLY A 65 -6.34 10.55 0.82
N LYS A 66 -5.86 11.73 0.40
CA LYS A 66 -4.42 12.04 0.34
C LYS A 66 -3.65 11.90 1.67
N TYR A 67 -4.34 12.01 2.81
CA TYR A 67 -3.70 11.89 4.12
C TYR A 67 -3.34 10.44 4.49
N LEU A 68 -3.79 9.47 3.71
CA LEU A 68 -3.39 8.06 3.86
C LEU A 68 -2.04 7.77 3.21
N HIS A 69 -1.55 8.67 2.32
CA HIS A 69 -0.23 8.50 1.72
C HIS A 69 0.87 8.69 2.78
N GLY A 70 1.61 7.62 3.05
CA GLY A 70 2.65 7.61 4.09
C GLY A 70 2.11 7.61 5.51
N PHE A 71 0.82 7.29 5.71
CA PHE A 71 0.27 7.10 7.04
C PHE A 71 0.86 5.83 7.66
N SER A 72 1.72 6.00 8.66
CA SER A 72 2.33 4.89 9.38
C SER A 72 1.28 4.18 10.24
N LEU A 73 1.30 2.85 10.19
CA LEU A 73 0.49 1.97 11.03
C LEU A 73 1.40 1.22 12.00
N LEU A 74 0.87 0.95 13.19
CA LEU A 74 1.49 0.03 14.14
C LEU A 74 1.30 -1.42 13.66
N SER A 75 2.15 -2.35 14.11
CA SER A 75 2.06 -3.76 13.71
C SER A 75 0.68 -4.35 14.04
N GLU A 76 0.14 -4.06 15.22
CA GLU A 76 -1.19 -4.49 15.65
C GLU A 76 -2.33 -3.92 14.76
N GLU A 77 -2.13 -2.73 14.21
CA GLU A 77 -3.07 -2.12 13.27
C GLU A 77 -3.03 -2.82 11.90
N VAL A 78 -1.83 -3.16 11.44
CA VAL A 78 -1.61 -3.94 10.21
C VAL A 78 -2.26 -5.32 10.35
N ASP A 79 -1.99 -6.03 11.45
CA ASP A 79 -2.56 -7.36 11.71
C ASP A 79 -4.09 -7.31 11.72
N SER A 80 -4.67 -6.31 12.38
CA SER A 80 -6.12 -6.12 12.41
C SER A 80 -6.72 -5.90 11.02
N ILE A 81 -6.05 -5.12 10.16
CA ILE A 81 -6.49 -4.88 8.77
C ILE A 81 -6.37 -6.14 7.93
N LEU A 82 -5.25 -6.88 8.04
CA LEU A 82 -5.02 -8.10 7.27
C LEU A 82 -5.99 -9.21 7.67
N ASN A 83 -6.23 -9.43 8.97
CA ASN A 83 -7.24 -10.38 9.45
C ASN A 83 -8.63 -10.03 8.87
N ARG A 84 -8.98 -8.74 8.84
CA ARG A 84 -10.24 -8.30 8.25
C ARG A 84 -10.31 -8.52 6.74
N ALA A 85 -9.17 -8.40 6.04
CA ALA A 85 -9.07 -8.71 4.62
C ALA A 85 -9.27 -10.22 4.38
N GLU A 86 -8.70 -11.09 5.21
CA GLU A 86 -8.89 -12.54 5.10
C GLU A 86 -10.34 -12.97 5.30
N GLU A 87 -11.11 -12.27 6.14
CA GLU A 87 -12.53 -12.52 6.36
C GLU A 87 -13.42 -12.09 5.18
N LEU A 88 -13.09 -10.97 4.53
CA LEU A 88 -13.99 -10.29 3.59
C LEU A 88 -13.57 -10.35 2.13
N CYS A 89 -12.29 -10.64 1.86
CA CYS A 89 -11.70 -10.54 0.55
C CYS A 89 -11.10 -11.89 0.15
N LYS A 90 -11.12 -12.18 -1.15
CA LYS A 90 -10.23 -13.17 -1.73
C LYS A 90 -8.86 -12.51 -1.88
N ILE A 91 -7.83 -13.16 -1.35
CA ILE A 91 -6.45 -12.68 -1.41
C ILE A 91 -5.68 -13.56 -2.38
N TYR A 92 -5.00 -12.93 -3.34
CA TYR A 92 -4.15 -13.63 -4.31
C TYR A 92 -2.83 -12.91 -4.46
N LYS A 93 -1.78 -13.71 -4.61
CA LYS A 93 -0.44 -13.23 -4.94
C LYS A 93 -0.42 -12.77 -6.40
N VAL A 94 0.22 -11.63 -6.65
CA VAL A 94 0.44 -11.02 -7.99
C VAL A 94 1.80 -11.45 -8.52
#